data_AF-A0A7J0DXC1-F1
#
_entry.id   AF-A0A7J0DXC1-F1
#
_cell.length_a   1.000
_cell.length_b   1.000
_cell.length_c   1.000
_cell.angle_alpha   90.00
_cell.angle_beta   90.00
_cell.angle_gamma   90.00
#
_symmetry.space_group_name_H-M   'P 1'
#
loop_
_entity.id
_entity.type
_entity.pdbx_description
1 polymer ?
#
loop_
_entity_poly.entity_id
_entity_poly.type
_entity_poly.pdbx_seq_one_letter_code
_entity_poly.pdbx_strand_id
1 'polypeptide(L)'
;MSLLFTRPGRVADVLKQYYSREDAEGSVKYISGTILDDRPIRVDFDWGFQEGRQWGRGRSGGQVRDEYRTDYDPDILLNFDTICLWVDAFICEKNVYLP
;
A
#
# COMPACT_ATOMS: atom_id res chain seq x y z
N MET A 1 5.49 -13.81 -0.54
CA MET A 1 4.44 -13.35 -1.49
C MET A 1 4.42 -11.83 -1.51
N SER A 2 4.22 -11.17 -2.65
CA SER A 2 4.25 -9.69 -2.74
C SER A 2 2.84 -9.12 -2.82
N LEU A 3 2.58 -8.03 -2.11
CA LEU A 3 1.33 -7.28 -2.16
C LEU A 3 1.58 -5.82 -2.54
N LEU A 4 0.65 -5.27 -3.33
CA LEU A 4 0.60 -3.87 -3.72
C LEU A 4 -0.43 -3.14 -2.85
N PHE A 5 0.01 -2.11 -2.14
CA PHE A 5 -0.81 -1.24 -1.31
C PHE A 5 -1.03 0.09 -2.02
N THR A 6 -2.22 0.25 -2.56
CA THR A 6 -2.66 1.45 -3.27
C THR A 6 -3.49 2.33 -2.36
N ARG A 7 -3.17 3.61 -2.33
CA ARG A 7 -3.92 4.64 -1.60
C ARG A 7 -4.28 5.77 -2.58
N PRO A 8 -5.54 6.23 -2.61
CA PRO A 8 -5.92 7.37 -3.44
C PRO A 8 -5.16 8.65 -3.06
N GLY A 9 -4.52 9.29 -4.05
CA GLY A 9 -3.80 10.54 -3.84
C GLY A 9 -2.43 10.29 -3.24
N ARG A 10 -1.71 9.26 -3.71
CA ARG A 10 -0.33 9.02 -3.31
C ARG A 10 0.50 8.93 -4.57
N VAL A 11 1.66 9.57 -4.57
CA VAL A 11 2.54 9.61 -5.74
C VAL A 11 3.10 8.25 -6.17
N ALA A 12 3.08 7.24 -5.29
CA ALA A 12 3.54 5.89 -5.57
C ALA A 12 2.77 4.82 -4.78
N ASP A 13 2.63 3.64 -5.37
CA ASP A 13 2.14 2.45 -4.67
C ASP A 13 3.24 1.85 -3.79
N VAL A 14 2.86 1.24 -2.66
CA VAL A 14 3.81 0.51 -1.80
C VAL A 14 3.80 -0.96 -2.16
N LEU A 15 4.98 -1.54 -2.32
CA LEU A 15 5.16 -2.99 -2.42
C LEU A 15 5.65 -3.53 -1.09
N LYS A 16 4.97 -4.55 -0.55
CA LYS A 16 5.40 -5.27 0.65
C LYS A 16 5.53 -6.75 0.35
N GLN A 17 6.66 -7.33 0.74
CA GLN A 17 6.92 -8.76 0.61
C GLN A 17 6.70 -9.44 1.95
N TYR A 18 5.87 -10.47 1.94
CA TYR A 18 5.62 -11.36 3.08
C TYR A 18 6.43 -12.64 2.93
N TYR A 19 6.94 -13.14 4.04
CA TYR A 19 7.62 -14.45 4.09
C TYR A 19 6.61 -15.59 4.00
N SER A 20 5.52 -15.51 4.79
CA SER A 20 4.43 -16.47 4.77
C SER A 20 3.34 -16.07 3.76
N ARG A 21 2.67 -17.08 3.20
CA ARG A 21 1.51 -16.87 2.32
C ARG A 21 0.27 -16.52 3.14
N GLU A 22 0.14 -17.12 4.32
CA GLU A 22 -0.93 -16.89 5.27
C GLU A 22 -0.97 -15.41 5.70
N ASP A 23 0.19 -14.78 5.94
CA ASP A 23 0.30 -13.35 6.25
C ASP A 23 -0.19 -12.47 5.10
N ALA A 24 0.15 -12.85 3.85
CA ALA A 24 -0.26 -12.11 2.67
C ALA A 24 -1.77 -12.21 2.44
N GLU A 25 -2.35 -13.40 2.58
CA GLU A 25 -3.79 -13.60 2.46
C GLU A 25 -4.56 -12.89 3.59
N GLY A 26 -4.03 -12.92 4.82
CA GLY A 26 -4.57 -12.17 5.96
C GLY A 26 -4.56 -10.66 5.71
N SER A 27 -3.48 -10.14 5.15
CA SER A 27 -3.36 -8.73 4.78
C SER A 27 -4.40 -8.34 3.74
N VAL A 28 -4.55 -9.10 2.66
CA VAL A 28 -5.59 -8.81 1.64
C VAL A 28 -6.99 -8.86 2.26
N LYS A 29 -7.25 -9.83 3.14
CA LYS A 29 -8.57 -10.02 3.75
C LYS A 29 -8.95 -8.93 4.77
N TYR A 30 -8.01 -8.52 5.61
CA TYR A 30 -8.30 -7.65 6.74
C TYR A 30 -7.89 -6.19 6.54
N ILE A 31 -6.94 -5.90 5.63
CA ILE A 31 -6.43 -4.55 5.38
C ILE A 31 -7.05 -3.93 4.13
N SER A 32 -7.48 -4.75 3.16
CA SER A 32 -8.19 -4.20 2.01
C SER A 32 -9.52 -3.57 2.46
N GLY A 33 -9.71 -2.28 2.17
CA GLY A 33 -10.89 -1.51 2.56
C GLY A 33 -10.83 -0.86 3.94
N THR A 34 -9.75 -1.04 4.72
CA THR A 34 -9.59 -0.31 5.98
C THR A 34 -9.25 1.15 5.74
N ILE A 35 -9.64 2.00 6.69
CA ILE A 35 -9.35 3.43 6.65
C ILE A 35 -8.02 3.67 7.38
N LEU A 36 -7.04 4.20 6.65
CA LEU A 36 -5.81 4.74 7.23
C LEU A 36 -5.72 6.20 6.86
N ASP A 37 -5.49 7.07 7.85
CA ASP A 37 -5.41 8.52 7.69
C ASP A 37 -6.61 9.04 6.85
N ASP A 38 -7.83 8.70 7.30
CA ASP A 38 -9.12 9.05 6.66
C ASP A 38 -9.30 8.61 5.20
N ARG A 39 -8.51 7.62 4.73
CA ARG A 39 -8.62 7.10 3.37
C ARG A 39 -8.70 5.58 3.31
N PRO A 40 -9.54 5.03 2.42
CA PRO A 40 -9.55 3.59 2.19
C PRO A 40 -8.25 3.16 1.50
N ILE A 41 -7.60 2.15 2.06
CA ILE A 41 -6.49 1.45 1.44
C ILE A 41 -7.04 0.31 0.58
N ARG A 42 -6.41 0.08 -0.57
CA ARG A 42 -6.61 -1.10 -1.39
C ARG A 42 -5.35 -1.96 -1.37
N VAL A 43 -5.53 -3.26 -1.18
CA VAL A 43 -4.44 -4.24 -1.22
C VAL A 43 -4.72 -5.24 -2.34
N ASP A 44 -3.79 -5.38 -3.26
CA ASP A 44 -3.86 -6.33 -4.37
C ASP A 44 -2.63 -7.26 -4.38
N PHE A 45 -2.79 -8.47 -4.95
CA PHE A 45 -1.66 -9.36 -5.15
C PHE A 45 -0.72 -8.83 -6.22
N ASP A 46 0.58 -8.88 -5.92
CA ASP A 46 1.62 -8.50 -6.85
C ASP A 46 2.51 -9.70 -7.21
N TRP A 47 2.87 -9.80 -8.48
CA TRP A 47 3.67 -10.88 -9.05
C TRP A 47 5.15 -10.81 -8.66
N GLY A 48 5.57 -9.75 -7.96
CA GLY A 48 6.93 -9.60 -7.45
C GLY A 48 7.47 -8.20 -7.70
N PHE A 49 8.35 -7.78 -6.80
CA PHE A 49 9.13 -6.57 -7.02
C PHE A 49 9.95 -6.70 -8.31
N GLN A 50 9.83 -5.71 -9.19
CA GLN A 50 10.72 -5.52 -10.31
C GLN A 50 11.20 -4.08 -10.31
N GLU A 51 12.49 -3.90 -10.55
CA GLU A 51 13.11 -2.59 -10.63
C GLU A 51 12.40 -1.72 -11.67
N GLY A 52 12.11 -0.46 -11.31
CA GLY A 52 11.35 0.47 -12.13
C GLY A 52 9.84 0.43 -11.90
N ARG A 53 9.30 -0.57 -11.20
CA ARG A 53 7.88 -0.57 -10.75
C ARG A 53 7.66 0.24 -9.47
N GLN A 54 8.74 0.69 -8.80
CA GLN A 54 8.65 1.56 -7.62
C GLN A 54 8.18 2.99 -7.94
N TRP A 55 8.30 3.40 -9.21
CA TRP A 55 7.96 4.75 -9.65
C TRP A 55 6.58 4.77 -10.28
N GLY A 56 5.86 5.88 -10.07
CA GLY A 56 4.60 6.12 -10.73
C GLY A 56 4.79 6.23 -12.26
N ARG A 57 3.79 5.79 -13.03
CA ARG A 57 3.81 5.78 -14.50
C ARG A 57 3.23 7.05 -15.14
N GLY A 58 2.91 8.06 -14.32
CA GLY A 58 2.49 9.37 -14.81
C GLY A 58 3.64 10.04 -15.58
N ARG A 59 3.28 10.92 -16.50
CA ARG A 59 4.18 11.86 -17.18
C ARG A 59 5.03 12.67 -16.19
N SER A 60 4.48 12.98 -15.01
CA SER A 60 5.21 13.70 -13.94
C SER A 60 6.05 12.78 -13.04
N GLY A 61 6.02 11.45 -13.26
CA GLY A 61 6.68 10.45 -12.41
C GLY A 61 5.84 9.98 -11.21
N GLY A 62 4.65 10.56 -11.00
CA GLY A 62 3.67 10.13 -9.99
C GLY A 62 2.70 9.08 -10.50
N GLN A 63 1.67 8.75 -9.73
CA GLN A 63 0.61 7.85 -10.21
C GLN A 63 -0.17 8.48 -11.36
N VAL A 64 -0.44 7.69 -12.42
CA VAL A 64 -1.27 8.12 -13.56
C VAL A 64 -2.63 8.63 -13.11
N ARG A 65 -3.18 8.03 -12.05
CA ARG A 65 -4.47 8.40 -11.47
C ARG A 65 -4.47 9.82 -10.90
N ASP A 66 -3.34 10.27 -10.36
CA ASP A 66 -3.23 11.58 -9.73
C ASP A 66 -3.03 12.71 -10.76
N GLU A 67 -2.70 12.39 -12.02
CA GLU A 67 -2.56 13.40 -13.08
C GLU A 67 -3.89 14.05 -13.47
N TYR A 68 -4.99 13.34 -13.28
CA TYR A 68 -6.34 13.83 -13.57
C TYR A 68 -7.05 14.41 -12.34
N ARG A 69 -6.38 14.42 -11.18
CA ARG A 69 -6.92 15.10 -9.99
C ARG A 69 -6.77 16.61 -10.14
N THR A 70 -7.86 17.32 -9.93
CA THR A 70 -7.91 18.78 -9.90
C THR A 70 -8.10 19.33 -8.49
N ASP A 71 -8.41 18.47 -7.52
CA ASP A 71 -8.52 18.75 -6.09
C ASP A 71 -7.14 18.84 -5.44
N TYR A 72 -6.88 19.95 -4.74
CA TYR A 72 -5.68 20.09 -3.91
C TYR A 72 -5.79 19.16 -2.69
N ASP A 73 -4.78 18.33 -2.52
CA ASP A 73 -4.74 17.31 -1.49
C ASP A 73 -3.43 17.42 -0.69
N PRO A 74 -3.45 17.96 0.55
CA PRO A 74 -2.24 18.17 1.33
C PRO A 74 -1.58 16.86 1.77
N ASP A 75 -2.31 15.75 1.76
CA ASP A 75 -1.85 14.45 2.22
C ASP A 75 -1.15 13.63 1.13
N ILE A 76 -0.96 14.21 -0.07
CA ILE A 76 -0.33 13.54 -1.21
C ILE A 76 1.11 13.08 -0.93
N LEU A 77 1.74 13.72 0.07
CA LEU A 77 3.11 13.45 0.52
C LEU A 77 3.18 12.54 1.75
N LEU A 78 2.07 11.96 2.22
CA LEU A 78 2.12 11.11 3.42
C LEU A 78 3.14 9.97 3.24
N ASN A 79 4.06 9.93 4.22
CA ASN A 79 5.29 9.15 4.19
C ASN A 79 5.02 7.66 3.95
N PHE A 80 5.91 7.05 3.16
CA PHE A 80 5.95 5.61 2.88
C PHE A 80 5.89 4.75 4.15
N ASP A 81 6.44 5.26 5.25
CA ASP A 81 6.61 4.55 6.51
C ASP A 81 5.29 4.27 7.25
N THR A 82 4.28 5.14 7.12
CA THR A 82 3.03 5.00 7.90
C THR A 82 2.26 3.73 7.53
N ILE A 83 2.19 3.41 6.23
CA ILE A 83 1.51 2.18 5.76
C ILE A 83 2.25 0.94 6.21
N CYS A 84 3.58 0.90 6.07
CA CYS A 84 4.36 -0.28 6.44
C CYS A 84 4.23 -0.56 7.94
N LEU A 85 4.45 0.46 8.77
CA LEU A 85 4.35 0.37 10.23
C LEU A 85 2.94 0.01 10.69
N TRP A 86 1.90 0.60 10.09
CA TRP A 86 0.52 0.31 10.45
C TRP A 86 0.12 -1.12 10.07
N VAL A 87 0.52 -1.59 8.89
CA VAL A 87 0.32 -2.97 8.46
C VAL A 87 1.02 -3.94 9.41
N ASP A 88 2.28 -3.67 9.80
CA ASP A 88 3.02 -4.50 10.75
C ASP A 88 2.35 -4.52 12.14
N ALA A 89 1.91 -3.36 12.64
CA ALA A 89 1.18 -3.26 13.90
C ALA A 89 -0.14 -4.02 13.86
N PHE A 90 -0.92 -3.89 12.78
CA PHE A 90 -2.20 -4.56 12.63
C PHE A 90 -2.07 -6.09 12.55
N ILE A 91 -1.07 -6.60 11.81
CA ILE A 91 -0.78 -8.03 11.70
C ILE A 91 -0.27 -8.57 13.05
N CYS A 92 0.55 -7.79 13.77
CA CYS A 92 1.02 -8.11 15.12
C CYS A 92 -0.13 -8.20 16.14
N GLU A 93 -1.04 -7.23 16.16
CA GLU A 93 -2.21 -7.26 17.04
C GLU A 93 -3.17 -8.42 16.77
N LYS A 94 -3.26 -8.88 15.52
CA LYS A 94 -4.04 -10.07 15.15
C LYS A 94 -3.35 -11.39 15.45
N ASN A 95 -2.19 -11.35 16.12
CA ASN A 95 -1.43 -12.52 16.56
C ASN A 95 -1.07 -13.46 15.41
N VAL A 96 -0.88 -12.91 14.21
CA VAL A 96 -0.44 -13.66 13.02
C VAL A 96 1.08 -13.89 13.08
N TYR A 97 1.80 -13.07 13.86
CA TYR A 97 3.20 -13.28 14.22
C TYR A 97 3.35 -14.07 15.53
N LEU A 98 2.79 -15.27 15.63
CA LEU A 98 3.27 -16.25 16.60
C LEU A 98 3.42 -17.61 15.90
N PRO A 99 4.50 -18.35 16.21
CA PRO A 99 5.29 -19.16 15.29
C PRO A 99 4.58 -20.33 14.61
#